data_AF-A0A2E3YM57-F1
#
_entry.id   AF-A0A2E3YM57-F1
#
_cell.length_a   1.000
_cell.length_b   1.000
_cell.length_c   1.000
_cell.angle_alpha   90.00
_cell.angle_beta   90.00
_cell.angle_gamma   90.00
#
_symmetry.space_group_name_H-M   'P 1'
#
loop_
_entity.id
_entity.type
_entity.pdbx_description
1 polymer ?
#
loop_
_entity_poly.entity_id
_entity_poly.type
_entity_poly.pdbx_seq_one_letter_code
_entity_poly.pdbx_strand_id
1 'polypeptide(L)' 'MKTTQVSLRDQIEQLLPNWRTWYPSVFDAARDLGLIRARVCSPDSLLLSKRHSKIRQSANQEHRKKWGGEK' A
#
# COMPACT_ATOMS: atom_id res chain seq x y z
N MET A 1 31.02 -14.15 6.78
CA MET A 1 29.89 -14.62 7.61
C MET A 1 28.65 -14.66 6.72
N LYS A 2 28.10 -15.85 6.44
CA LYS A 2 26.85 -15.97 5.68
C LYS A 2 25.72 -15.61 6.64
N THR A 3 25.04 -14.49 6.44
CA THR A 3 23.80 -14.18 7.14
C THR A 3 22.79 -15.25 6.74
N THR A 4 22.47 -16.17 7.64
CA THR A 4 21.36 -17.10 7.47
C THR A 4 20.10 -16.25 7.36
N GLN A 5 19.59 -16.05 6.14
CA GLN A 5 18.39 -15.28 5.94
C GLN A 5 17.20 -16.09 6.45
N VAL A 6 16.72 -15.72 7.64
CA VAL A 6 15.48 -16.28 8.20
C VAL A 6 14.34 -15.85 7.28
N SER A 7 13.56 -16.82 6.80
CA SER A 7 12.47 -16.50 5.90
C SER A 7 11.42 -15.65 6.63
N LEU A 8 10.72 -14.78 5.88
CA LEU A 8 9.65 -13.95 6.45
C LEU A 8 8.57 -14.81 7.13
N ARG A 9 8.31 -16.00 6.58
CA ARG A 9 7.35 -16.94 7.14
C ARG A 9 7.80 -17.46 8.51
N ASP A 10 9.08 -17.78 8.65
CA ASP A 10 9.62 -18.29 9.92
C ASP A 10 9.61 -17.19 11.00
N GLN A 11 9.90 -15.94 10.62
CA GLN A 11 9.81 -14.79 11.53
C GLN A 11 8.37 -14.59 12.04
N ILE A 12 7.37 -14.73 11.16
CA ILE A 12 5.96 -14.63 11.56
C ILE A 12 5.58 -15.80 12.46
N GLU A 13 5.98 -17.02 12.14
CA GLU A 13 5.63 -18.20 12.95
C GLU A 13 6.21 -18.13 14.36
N GLN A 14 7.40 -17.50 14.53
CA GLN A 14 7.99 -17.24 15.84
C GLN A 14 7.22 -16.18 16.65
N LEU A 15 6.68 -15.16 16.00
CA LEU A 15 5.96 -14.07 16.67
C LEU A 15 4.49 -14.41 16.93
N LEU A 16 3.84 -15.07 15.97
CA LEU A 16 2.44 -15.44 16.00
C LEU A 16 2.28 -16.88 15.47
N PRO A 17 2.40 -17.88 16.34
CA PRO A 17 2.14 -19.27 15.99
C PRO A 17 0.71 -19.44 15.48
N ASN A 18 0.51 -20.26 14.45
CA ASN A 18 -0.79 -20.49 13.82
C ASN A 18 -1.46 -19.22 13.25
N TRP A 19 -0.65 -18.23 12.80
CA TRP A 19 -1.15 -17.00 12.19
C TRP A 19 -2.12 -17.22 11.00
N ARG A 20 -2.04 -18.37 10.32
CA ARG A 20 -2.91 -18.74 9.19
C ARG A 20 -4.40 -18.81 9.54
N THR A 21 -4.74 -19.00 10.81
CA THR A 21 -6.14 -19.00 11.28
C THR A 21 -6.73 -17.58 11.31
N TRP A 22 -5.85 -16.58 11.43
CA TRP A 22 -6.24 -15.17 11.61
C TRP A 22 -6.06 -14.34 10.34
N TYR A 23 -5.09 -14.70 9.50
CA TYR A 23 -4.77 -13.94 8.30
C TYR A 23 -4.85 -14.79 7.03
N PRO A 24 -5.44 -14.24 5.95
CA PRO A 24 -5.56 -14.95 4.67
C PRO A 24 -4.22 -15.05 3.92
N SER A 25 -3.23 -14.23 4.28
CA SER A 25 -1.93 -14.16 3.61
C SER A 25 -0.79 -13.88 4.58
N VAL A 26 0.41 -14.40 4.26
CA VAL A 26 1.68 -14.10 4.97
C VAL A 26 1.92 -12.58 5.01
N PHE A 27 1.56 -11.88 3.94
CA PHE A 27 1.81 -10.45 3.81
C PHE A 27 0.90 -9.61 4.70
N ASP A 28 -0.35 -10.05 4.94
CA ASP A 28 -1.26 -9.36 5.84
C ASP A 28 -0.77 -9.48 7.28
N ALA A 29 -0.37 -10.69 7.69
CA ALA A 29 0.25 -10.91 9.00
C ALA A 29 1.55 -10.10 9.15
N ALA A 30 2.42 -10.13 8.14
CA ALA A 30 3.69 -9.39 8.15
C ALA A 30 3.50 -7.87 8.22
N ARG A 31 2.47 -7.34 7.56
CA ARG A 31 2.13 -5.91 7.59
C ARG A 31 1.69 -5.50 8.98
N ASP A 32 0.78 -6.27 9.57
CA ASP A 32 0.18 -5.92 10.85
C ASP A 32 1.17 -6.14 12.02
N LEU A 33 2.08 -7.11 11.89
CA LEU A 33 3.23 -7.30 12.79
C LEU A 33 4.37 -6.28 12.56
N GLY A 34 4.27 -5.42 11.53
CA GLY A 34 5.29 -4.41 11.22
C GLY A 34 6.61 -4.97 10.66
N LEU A 35 6.65 -6.24 10.27
CA LEU A 35 7.82 -6.89 9.66
C LEU A 35 8.12 -6.35 8.26
N ILE A 36 7.06 -5.92 7.55
CA ILE A 36 7.20 -5.27 6.25
C ILE A 36 6.61 -3.86 6.29
N ARG A 37 7.32 -2.89 5.72
CA ARG A 37 6.85 -1.50 5.55
C ARG A 37 6.00 -1.31 4.28
N ALA A 38 5.71 -2.39 3.55
CA ALA A 38 5.03 -2.33 2.28
C ALA A 38 3.55 -2.01 2.47
N ARG A 39 3.08 -0.90 1.88
CA ARG A 39 1.65 -0.59 1.78
C ARG A 39 1.08 -1.26 0.53
N VAL A 40 0.06 -2.09 0.70
CA VAL A 40 -0.73 -2.61 -0.42
C VAL A 40 -1.54 -1.45 -0.98
N CYS A 41 -1.13 -0.93 -2.14
CA CYS A 41 -1.89 0.08 -2.86
C CYS A 41 -2.79 -0.60 -3.90
N SER A 42 -3.97 -0.02 -4.15
CA SER A 42 -4.83 -0.48 -5.23
C SER A 42 -4.07 -0.41 -6.57
N PRO A 43 -4.36 -1.31 -7.54
CA PRO A 43 -3.71 -1.29 -8.86
C PRO A 43 -3.80 0.09 -9.54
N ASP A 44 -4.90 0.81 -9.32
CA ASP A 44 -5.11 2.16 -9.83
C ASP A 44 -4.08 3.18 -9.34
N SER A 45 -3.48 2.95 -8.17
CA SER A 45 -2.46 3.83 -7.58
C SER A 45 -1.06 3.60 -8.17
N LEU A 46 -0.84 2.43 -8.78
CA LEU A 46 0.40 2.06 -9.48
C LEU A 46 0.43 2.60 -10.91
N LEU A 47 -0.74 2.69 -11.56
CA LEU A 47 -0.87 3.25 -12.91
C LEU A 47 -0.61 4.77 -12.90
N LEU A 48 0.56 5.17 -13.41
CA LEU A 48 0.99 6.58 -13.48
C LEU A 48 -0.03 7.46 -14.22
N SER A 49 -0.65 6.93 -15.27
CA SER A 49 -1.71 7.60 -16.04
C SER A 49 -2.92 7.94 -15.16
N LYS A 50 -3.38 7.01 -14.33
CA LYS A 50 -4.51 7.23 -13.39
C LYS A 50 -4.13 8.21 -12.29
N ARG A 51 -2.90 8.12 -11.76
CA ARG A 51 -2.37 9.09 -10.78
C ARG A 51 -2.37 10.51 -11.34
N HIS A 52 -1.84 10.69 -12.55
CA HIS A 52 -1.80 12.01 -13.20
C HIS A 52 -3.18 12.52 -13.60
N SER A 53 -4.10 11.64 -13.98
CA SER A 53 -5.48 12.03 -14.30
C SER A 53 -6.18 12.66 -13.10
N LYS A 54 -6.07 12.09 -11.90
CA LYS A 54 -6.62 12.67 -10.67
C LYS A 54 -6.04 14.06 -10.35
N ILE A 55 -4.72 14.21 -10.49
CA ILE A 55 -4.04 15.49 -10.25
C ILE A 55 -4.52 16.56 -11.24
N ARG A 56 -4.60 16.21 -12.54
CA ARG A 56 -5.09 17.12 -13.59
C ARG A 56 -6.55 17.52 -13.38
N GLN A 57 -7.41 16.56 -13.01
CA GLN A 57 -8.81 16.83 -12.70
C GLN A 57 -8.95 17.79 -11.50
N SER A 58 -8.20 17.55 -10.43
CA SER A 58 -8.17 18.43 -9.26
C SER A 58 -7.68 19.84 -9.62
N ALA A 59 -6.58 19.95 -10.37
CA ALA A 59 -6.07 21.22 -10.85
C ALA A 59 -7.08 21.98 -11.72
N ASN A 60 -7.78 21.27 -12.62
CA ASN A 60 -8.83 21.87 -13.46
C ASN A 60 -10.05 22.33 -12.64
N GLN A 61 -10.46 21.56 -11.63
CA GLN A 61 -11.54 21.97 -10.73
C GLN A 61 -11.17 23.22 -9.94
N GLU A 62 -9.98 23.25 -9.35
CA GLU A 62 -9.50 24.42 -8.61
C GLU A 62 -9.30 25.64 -9.51
N HIS A 63 -8.82 25.43 -10.73
CA HIS A 63 -8.75 26.49 -11.74
C HIS A 63 -10.14 27.06 -12.05
N ARG A 64 -11.15 26.20 -12.26
CA ARG A 64 -12.54 26.65 -12.47
C ARG A 64 -13.11 27.39 -11.26
N LYS A 65 -12.86 26.92 -10.03
CA LYS A 65 -13.33 27.59 -8.81
C LYS A 65 -12.73 28.99 -8.64
N LYS A 66 -11.42 29.13 -8.90
CA LYS A 66 -10.70 30.38 -8.65
C LYS A 66 -10.84 31.41 -9.78
N TRP A 67 -10.94 30.94 -11.01
CA TRP A 67 -10.82 31.78 -12.20
C TRP A 67 -11.92 31.56 -13.24
N GLY A 68 -12.78 30.56 -13.05
CA GLY A 68 -13.76 30.16 -14.05
C GLY A 68 -14.93 31.11 -14.23
N GLY A 69 -15.21 31.97 -13.23
CA GLY A 69 -16.42 32.79 -13.18
C GLY A 69 -17.65 31.90 -13.14
N GLU A 70 -18.34 31.83 -11.99
CA GLU A 70 -19.69 31.26 -11.99
C GLU A 70 -20.54 32.06 -12.97
N LYS A 71 -21.01 31.40 -14.04
CA LYS A 71 -22.10 31.88 -14.86
C LYS A 71 -23.40 31.32 -14.31
#